data_AF-A0A7S4HIB6-F1
#
_entry.id   AF-A0A7S4HIB6-F1
#
_cell.length_a   1.000
_cell.length_b   1.000
_cell.length_c   1.000
_cell.angle_alpha   90.00
_cell.angle_beta   90.00
_cell.angle_gamma   90.00
#
_symmetry.space_group_name_H-M   'P 1'
#
loop_
_entity.id
_entity.type
_entity.pdbx_description
1 polymer ?
#
loop_
_entity_poly.entity_id
_entity_poly.type
_entity_poly.pdbx_seq_one_letter_code
_entity_poly.pdbx_strand_id
1 'polypeptide(L)'
;YLKYAVADEEAKLAREGVLDDPKRNSWLFVLKIVQGGVYGELAVSVNRLIEHVWYVLRMESKSERRMLLGKLVDVMPTMDVRPFVNVVENIAGTLGEASRGEFNDGAEVLGGMTNRLLQLRRDVGEVLPPERIREMSRDADEWAAGRRKKLMEAREETRNRLKNARETEGYDPDAMEGSAGEIERIT
;
A
#
# COMPACT_ATOMS: atom_id res chain seq x y z
N TYR A 1 0.24 -6.50 1.72
CA TYR A 1 0.95 -7.21 2.81
C TYR A 1 0.02 -7.58 3.96
N LEU A 2 -0.68 -6.63 4.60
CA LEU A 2 -1.57 -6.96 5.73
C LEU A 2 -2.68 -7.95 5.40
N LYS A 3 -3.33 -7.83 4.22
CA LYS A 3 -4.32 -8.80 3.72
C LYS A 3 -3.76 -10.24 3.66
N TYR A 4 -2.51 -10.39 3.25
CA TYR A 4 -1.86 -11.71 3.17
C TYR A 4 -1.48 -12.24 4.55
N ALA A 5 -1.03 -11.37 5.46
CA ALA A 5 -0.72 -11.75 6.83
C ALA A 5 -1.97 -12.22 7.60
N VAL A 6 -3.10 -11.54 7.42
CA VAL A 6 -4.40 -11.97 7.97
C VAL A 6 -4.79 -13.32 7.39
N ALA A 7 -4.73 -13.48 6.05
CA ALA A 7 -5.11 -14.72 5.40
C ALA A 7 -4.22 -15.92 5.79
N ASP A 8 -2.91 -15.71 5.98
CA ASP A 8 -1.98 -16.76 6.38
C ASP A 8 -2.22 -17.19 7.83
N GLU A 9 -2.49 -16.25 8.74
CA GLU A 9 -2.83 -16.55 10.13
C GLU A 9 -4.21 -17.24 10.24
N GLU A 10 -5.21 -16.79 9.47
CA GLU A 10 -6.50 -17.48 9.37
C GLU A 10 -6.32 -18.92 8.88
N ALA A 11 -5.52 -19.13 7.84
CA ALA A 11 -5.26 -20.46 7.30
C ALA A 11 -4.51 -21.35 8.30
N LYS A 12 -3.55 -20.80 9.06
CA LYS A 12 -2.84 -21.51 10.12
C LYS A 12 -3.79 -21.95 11.25
N LEU A 13 -4.58 -21.01 11.80
CA LEU A 13 -5.52 -21.31 12.89
C LEU A 13 -6.64 -22.26 12.45
N ALA A 14 -7.07 -22.18 11.18
CA ALA A 14 -8.02 -23.11 10.60
C ALA A 14 -7.45 -24.53 10.48
N ARG A 15 -6.18 -24.68 10.05
CA ARG A 15 -5.49 -25.99 10.02
C ARG A 15 -5.34 -26.61 11.41
N GLU A 16 -5.17 -25.78 12.42
CA GLU A 16 -5.06 -26.21 13.82
C GLU A 16 -6.42 -26.43 14.49
N GLY A 17 -7.54 -26.12 13.81
CA GLY A 17 -8.90 -26.30 14.33
C GLY A 17 -9.28 -25.35 15.48
N VAL A 18 -8.54 -24.25 15.66
CA VAL A 18 -8.65 -23.33 16.81
C VAL A 18 -9.00 -21.90 16.38
N LEU A 19 -9.53 -21.72 15.18
CA LEU A 19 -9.90 -20.42 14.63
C LEU A 19 -10.87 -19.66 15.55
N ASP A 20 -11.83 -20.37 16.13
CA ASP A 20 -12.86 -19.81 17.01
C ASP A 20 -12.42 -19.70 18.47
N ASP A 21 -11.21 -20.15 18.84
CA ASP A 21 -10.68 -20.05 20.21
C ASP A 21 -10.12 -18.64 20.47
N PRO A 22 -10.78 -17.80 21.30
CA PRO A 22 -10.37 -16.43 21.58
C PRO A 22 -8.99 -16.30 22.21
N LYS A 23 -8.52 -17.36 22.89
CA LYS A 23 -7.21 -17.34 23.55
C LYS A 23 -6.08 -17.61 22.57
N ARG A 24 -6.34 -18.38 21.50
CA ARG A 24 -5.36 -18.73 20.47
C ARG A 24 -5.39 -17.80 19.25
N ASN A 25 -6.53 -17.16 18.96
CA ASN A 25 -6.68 -16.25 17.82
C ASN A 25 -6.37 -14.77 18.14
N SER A 26 -5.81 -14.47 19.31
CA SER A 26 -5.53 -13.10 19.77
C SER A 26 -4.64 -12.31 18.80
N TRP A 27 -3.67 -12.98 18.16
CA TRP A 27 -2.85 -12.38 17.11
C TRP A 27 -3.65 -12.05 15.84
N LEU A 28 -4.54 -12.95 15.40
CA LEU A 28 -5.44 -12.69 14.28
C LEU A 28 -6.35 -11.48 14.57
N PHE A 29 -6.84 -11.36 15.80
CA PHE A 29 -7.64 -10.21 16.23
C PHE A 29 -6.85 -8.90 16.16
N VAL A 30 -5.61 -8.89 16.64
CA VAL A 30 -4.69 -7.73 16.51
C VAL A 30 -4.47 -7.37 15.03
N LEU A 31 -4.19 -8.36 14.18
CA LEU A 31 -4.02 -8.13 12.74
C LEU A 31 -5.26 -7.51 12.09
N LYS A 32 -6.46 -7.96 12.46
CA LYS A 32 -7.74 -7.40 11.98
C LYS A 32 -7.98 -5.97 12.48
N ILE A 33 -7.66 -5.65 13.73
CA ILE A 33 -7.75 -4.27 14.26
C ILE A 33 -6.79 -3.36 13.49
N VAL A 34 -5.53 -3.77 13.34
CA VAL A 34 -4.53 -2.99 12.59
C VAL A 34 -4.97 -2.83 11.14
N GLN A 35 -5.55 -3.86 10.53
CA GLN A 35 -6.12 -3.78 9.19
C GLN A 35 -7.24 -2.75 9.11
N GLY A 36 -8.18 -2.78 10.04
CA GLY A 36 -9.28 -1.82 10.12
C GLY A 36 -8.78 -0.39 10.28
N GLY A 37 -7.81 -0.15 11.17
CA GLY A 37 -7.20 1.17 11.36
C GLY A 37 -6.51 1.69 10.10
N VAL A 38 -5.70 0.85 9.45
CA VAL A 38 -5.02 1.20 8.19
C VAL A 38 -6.03 1.52 7.08
N TYR A 39 -7.11 0.73 6.95
CA TYR A 39 -8.15 1.02 5.98
C TYR A 39 -8.93 2.30 6.31
N GLY A 40 -9.15 2.60 7.59
CA GLY A 40 -9.73 3.87 8.02
C GLY A 40 -8.89 5.07 7.57
N GLU A 41 -7.58 5.03 7.83
CA GLU A 41 -6.65 6.10 7.40
C GLU A 41 -6.58 6.23 5.87
N LEU A 42 -6.54 5.11 5.16
CA LEU A 42 -6.57 5.12 3.70
C LEU A 42 -7.88 5.73 3.16
N ALA A 43 -9.02 5.43 3.80
CA ALA A 43 -10.30 6.02 3.42
C ALA A 43 -10.31 7.54 3.62
N VAL A 44 -9.75 8.05 4.73
CA VAL A 44 -9.60 9.50 4.95
C VAL A 44 -8.75 10.14 3.85
N SER A 45 -7.61 9.54 3.52
CA SER A 45 -6.73 10.05 2.46
C SER A 45 -7.43 10.06 1.10
N VAL A 46 -8.13 8.98 0.74
CA VAL A 46 -8.90 8.90 -0.51
C VAL A 46 -10.03 9.93 -0.53
N ASN A 47 -10.76 10.10 0.58
CA ASN A 47 -11.84 11.09 0.68
C ASN A 47 -11.34 12.52 0.43
N ARG A 48 -10.17 12.88 0.98
CA ARG A 48 -9.53 14.17 0.71
C ARG A 48 -9.23 14.36 -0.79
N LEU A 49 -8.77 13.32 -1.47
CA LEU A 49 -8.53 13.38 -2.92
C LEU A 49 -9.84 13.52 -3.71
N ILE A 50 -10.91 12.84 -3.28
CA ILE A 50 -12.26 12.99 -3.85
C ILE A 50 -12.77 14.42 -3.65
N GLU A 51 -12.54 15.04 -2.50
CA GLU A 51 -12.90 16.44 -2.25
C GLU A 51 -12.17 17.38 -3.21
N HIS A 52 -10.86 17.17 -3.46
CA HIS A 52 -10.12 17.94 -4.47
C HIS A 52 -10.72 17.79 -5.87
N VAL A 53 -11.07 16.58 -6.28
CA VAL A 53 -11.77 16.33 -7.54
C VAL A 53 -13.09 17.09 -7.59
N TRP A 54 -13.87 17.03 -6.51
CA TRP A 54 -15.15 17.71 -6.40
C TRP A 54 -15.03 19.24 -6.48
N TYR A 55 -14.03 19.83 -5.82
CA TYR A 55 -13.75 21.27 -5.93
C TYR A 55 -13.44 21.69 -7.36
N VAL A 56 -12.68 20.89 -8.10
CA VAL A 56 -12.43 21.15 -9.52
C VAL A 56 -13.73 21.05 -10.32
N LEU A 57 -14.51 19.98 -10.15
CA LEU A 57 -15.75 19.78 -10.92
C LEU A 57 -16.83 20.83 -10.68
N ARG A 58 -16.81 21.52 -9.53
CA ARG A 58 -17.69 22.64 -9.23
C ARG A 58 -17.45 23.87 -10.10
N MET A 59 -16.25 24.05 -10.66
CA MET A 59 -15.99 25.19 -11.53
C MET A 59 -16.80 25.06 -12.83
N GLU A 60 -17.46 26.14 -13.24
CA GLU A 60 -18.35 26.15 -14.39
C GLU A 60 -17.54 26.07 -15.70
N SER A 61 -16.51 26.90 -15.83
CA SER A 61 -15.71 26.97 -17.05
C SER A 61 -14.58 25.94 -17.08
N LYS A 62 -14.26 25.47 -18.29
CA LYS A 62 -13.13 24.56 -18.52
C LYS A 62 -11.78 25.21 -18.16
N SER A 63 -11.63 26.51 -18.44
CA SER A 63 -10.41 27.25 -18.11
C SER A 63 -10.17 27.34 -16.61
N GLU A 64 -11.22 27.60 -15.82
CA GLU A 64 -11.12 27.62 -14.35
C GLU A 64 -10.81 26.24 -13.79
N ARG A 65 -11.46 25.18 -14.32
CA ARG A 65 -11.14 23.80 -13.93
C ARG A 65 -9.66 23.49 -14.11
N ARG A 66 -9.11 23.78 -15.29
CA ARG A 66 -7.70 23.54 -15.61
C ARG A 66 -6.76 24.38 -14.75
N MET A 67 -7.08 25.65 -14.53
CA MET A 67 -6.30 26.54 -13.68
C MET A 67 -6.28 26.05 -12.23
N LEU A 68 -7.44 25.71 -11.67
CA LEU A 68 -7.54 25.21 -10.30
C LEU A 68 -6.83 23.86 -10.15
N LEU A 69 -6.99 22.97 -11.13
CA LEU A 69 -6.27 21.71 -11.19
C LEU A 69 -4.75 21.93 -11.16
N GLY A 70 -4.23 22.84 -11.99
CA GLY A 70 -2.81 23.19 -11.99
C GLY A 70 -2.32 23.66 -10.62
N LYS A 71 -3.03 24.61 -10.00
CA LYS A 71 -2.69 25.09 -8.65
C LYS A 71 -2.73 24.00 -7.59
N LEU A 72 -3.73 23.13 -7.63
CA LEU A 72 -3.85 21.99 -6.70
C LEU A 72 -2.70 21.02 -6.85
N VAL A 73 -2.31 20.72 -8.09
CA VAL A 73 -1.17 19.86 -8.40
C VAL A 73 0.14 20.47 -7.91
N ASP A 74 0.34 21.77 -8.12
CA ASP A 74 1.58 22.45 -7.75
C ASP A 74 1.85 22.45 -6.24
N VAL A 75 0.80 22.40 -5.42
CA VAL A 75 0.91 22.33 -3.94
C VAL A 75 0.72 20.92 -3.38
N MET A 76 0.55 19.91 -4.25
CA MET A 76 0.25 18.55 -3.83
C MET A 76 1.48 17.87 -3.22
N PRO A 77 1.35 17.17 -2.07
CA PRO A 77 2.43 16.36 -1.54
C PRO A 77 2.87 15.29 -2.53
N THR A 78 4.18 15.01 -2.59
CA THR A 78 4.78 14.04 -3.53
C THR A 78 4.16 12.64 -3.43
N MET A 79 3.74 12.23 -2.24
CA MET A 79 3.07 10.95 -2.01
C MET A 79 1.64 10.89 -2.57
N ASP A 80 0.99 12.03 -2.77
CA ASP A 80 -0.42 12.13 -3.15
C ASP A 80 -0.62 12.27 -4.67
N VAL A 81 0.42 12.60 -5.44
CA VAL A 81 0.36 12.80 -6.90
C VAL A 81 -0.17 11.56 -7.62
N ARG A 82 0.41 10.38 -7.35
CA ARG A 82 -0.05 9.12 -7.98
C ARG A 82 -1.42 8.67 -7.48
N PRO A 83 -1.69 8.66 -6.16
CA PRO A 83 -3.04 8.41 -5.65
C PRO A 83 -4.11 9.30 -6.28
N PHE A 84 -3.84 10.60 -6.46
CA PHE A 84 -4.80 11.53 -7.07
C PHE A 84 -5.15 11.14 -8.51
N VAL A 85 -4.13 10.87 -9.34
CA VAL A 85 -4.34 10.42 -10.73
C VAL A 85 -5.15 9.12 -10.76
N ASN A 86 -4.82 8.15 -9.89
CA ASN A 86 -5.54 6.89 -9.80
C ASN A 86 -7.00 7.07 -9.38
N VAL A 87 -7.29 7.98 -8.43
CA VAL A 87 -8.66 8.30 -8.03
C VAL A 87 -9.44 8.86 -9.22
N VAL A 88 -8.87 9.82 -9.97
CA VAL A 88 -9.53 10.38 -11.17
C VAL A 88 -9.78 9.30 -12.23
N GLU A 89 -8.81 8.45 -12.52
CA GLU A 89 -8.95 7.35 -13.48
C GLU A 89 -10.00 6.33 -13.03
N ASN A 90 -10.04 5.95 -11.75
CA ASN A 90 -11.02 5.01 -11.22
C ASN A 90 -12.45 5.57 -11.27
N ILE A 91 -12.66 6.84 -10.90
CA ILE A 91 -13.98 7.48 -11.00
C ILE A 91 -14.41 7.58 -12.48
N ALA A 92 -13.49 7.95 -13.38
CA ALA A 92 -13.80 8.03 -14.81
C ALA A 92 -14.07 6.65 -15.44
N GLY A 93 -13.34 5.61 -15.02
CA GLY A 93 -13.52 4.24 -15.48
C GLY A 93 -14.87 3.66 -15.05
N THR A 94 -15.25 3.82 -13.78
CA THR A 94 -16.54 3.35 -13.25
C THR A 94 -17.74 4.01 -13.94
N LEU A 95 -17.65 5.30 -14.26
CA LEU A 95 -18.70 6.00 -15.01
C LEU A 95 -18.71 5.64 -16.51
N GLY A 96 -17.55 5.37 -17.10
CA GLY A 96 -17.45 4.86 -18.47
C GLY A 96 -18.11 3.50 -18.65
N GLU A 97 -18.01 2.61 -17.65
CA GLU A 97 -18.70 1.31 -17.65
C GLU A 97 -20.22 1.48 -17.43
N ALA A 98 -20.64 2.37 -16.52
CA ALA A 98 -22.04 2.64 -16.23
C ALA A 98 -22.81 3.30 -17.41
N SER A 99 -22.12 4.06 -18.26
CA SER A 99 -22.73 4.70 -19.45
C SER A 99 -23.12 3.73 -20.58
N ARG A 100 -22.79 2.43 -20.47
CA ARG A 100 -23.14 1.39 -21.45
C ARG A 100 -24.40 0.58 -21.13
N GLY A 101 -25.04 0.79 -19.98
CA GLY A 101 -26.28 0.08 -19.65
C GLY A 101 -26.92 0.58 -18.36
N GLU A 102 -28.22 0.91 -18.46
CA GLU A 102 -29.17 1.22 -17.38
C GLU A 102 -29.03 2.58 -16.66
N PHE A 103 -29.57 3.65 -17.26
CA PHE A 103 -30.20 4.74 -16.49
C PHE A 103 -31.42 5.28 -17.26
N ASN A 104 -32.61 4.71 -17.01
CA ASN A 104 -33.86 5.44 -17.20
C ASN A 104 -34.13 6.22 -15.90
N ASP A 105 -34.50 7.50 -16.04
CA ASP A 105 -35.03 8.42 -15.02
C ASP A 105 -34.08 9.43 -14.34
N GLY A 106 -32.88 9.74 -14.90
CA GLY A 106 -32.02 10.82 -14.38
C GLY A 106 -30.97 11.43 -15.34
N ALA A 107 -31.14 11.23 -16.65
CA ALA A 107 -30.07 11.31 -17.65
C ALA A 107 -29.43 12.70 -17.87
N GLU A 108 -30.12 13.81 -17.60
CA GLU A 108 -29.58 15.16 -17.89
C GLU A 108 -28.50 15.61 -16.90
N VAL A 109 -28.67 15.33 -15.60
CA VAL A 109 -27.72 15.72 -14.55
C VAL A 109 -26.48 14.82 -14.57
N LEU A 110 -26.69 13.52 -14.80
CA LEU A 110 -25.60 12.55 -14.93
C LEU A 110 -24.77 12.80 -16.21
N GLY A 111 -25.39 13.18 -17.33
CA GLY A 111 -24.69 13.49 -18.57
C GLY A 111 -23.74 14.69 -18.45
N GLY A 112 -24.19 15.77 -17.82
CA GLY A 112 -23.37 16.96 -17.58
C GLY A 112 -22.16 16.68 -16.68
N MET A 113 -22.37 15.91 -15.60
CA MET A 113 -21.30 15.54 -14.66
C MET A 113 -20.30 14.55 -15.26
N THR A 114 -20.77 13.58 -16.05
CA THR A 114 -19.92 12.61 -16.76
C THR A 114 -19.00 13.31 -17.75
N ASN A 115 -19.52 14.27 -18.53
CA ASN A 115 -18.70 15.06 -19.45
C ASN A 115 -17.64 15.90 -18.74
N ARG A 116 -17.99 16.52 -17.60
CA ARG A 116 -17.02 17.28 -16.79
C ARG A 116 -15.92 16.38 -16.24
N LEU A 117 -16.25 15.15 -15.84
CA LEU A 117 -15.26 14.20 -15.32
C LEU A 117 -14.36 13.63 -16.43
N LEU A 118 -14.90 13.28 -17.60
CA LEU A 118 -14.09 12.86 -18.74
C LEU A 118 -13.15 13.98 -19.21
N GLN A 119 -13.63 15.23 -19.17
CA GLN A 119 -12.79 16.40 -19.42
C GLN A 119 -11.72 16.56 -18.33
N LEU A 120 -12.07 16.38 -17.06
CA LEU A 120 -11.10 16.43 -15.95
C LEU A 120 -10.00 15.37 -16.12
N ARG A 121 -10.37 14.13 -16.47
CA ARG A 121 -9.40 13.06 -16.77
C ARG A 121 -8.40 13.50 -17.84
N ARG A 122 -8.88 14.11 -18.93
CA ARG A 122 -8.02 14.66 -19.99
C ARG A 122 -7.15 15.80 -19.47
N ASP A 123 -7.73 16.73 -18.71
CA ASP A 123 -7.00 17.87 -18.15
C ASP A 123 -5.91 17.39 -17.17
N VAL A 124 -6.16 16.32 -16.40
CA VAL A 124 -5.14 15.66 -15.57
C VAL A 124 -4.02 15.07 -16.42
N GLY A 125 -4.33 14.39 -17.53
CA GLY A 125 -3.29 13.89 -18.44
C GLY A 125 -2.44 15.00 -19.07
N GLU A 126 -3.01 16.19 -19.28
CA GLU A 126 -2.29 17.36 -19.80
C GLU A 126 -1.49 18.12 -18.72
N VAL A 127 -2.01 18.22 -17.50
CA VAL A 127 -1.36 18.92 -16.38
C VAL A 127 -0.31 18.06 -15.68
N LEU A 128 -0.58 16.76 -15.56
CA LEU A 128 0.25 15.72 -14.95
C LEU A 128 0.57 14.62 -15.96
N PRO A 129 1.39 14.92 -16.99
CA PRO A 129 1.83 13.87 -17.88
C PRO A 129 2.82 12.91 -17.16
N PRO A 130 3.05 11.70 -17.69
CA PRO A 130 3.83 10.66 -17.00
C PRO A 130 5.23 11.09 -16.54
N GLU A 131 5.90 11.93 -17.31
CA GLU A 131 7.20 12.52 -16.99
C GLU A 131 7.12 13.45 -15.76
N ARG A 132 6.11 14.31 -15.69
CA ARG A 132 5.91 15.22 -14.55
C ARG A 132 5.52 14.44 -13.30
N ILE A 133 4.70 13.39 -13.44
CA ILE A 133 4.38 12.48 -12.33
C ILE A 133 5.66 11.86 -11.77
N ARG A 134 6.57 11.39 -12.64
CA ARG A 134 7.86 10.82 -12.20
C ARG A 134 8.72 11.85 -11.47
N GLU A 135 8.80 13.07 -11.98
CA GLU A 135 9.54 14.15 -11.33
C GLU A 135 8.98 14.50 -9.95
N MET A 136 7.68 14.78 -9.87
CA MET A 136 7.02 15.14 -8.62
C MET A 136 6.96 13.99 -7.61
N SER A 137 7.03 12.74 -8.06
CA SER A 137 7.03 11.56 -7.17
C SER A 137 8.43 11.06 -6.82
N ARG A 138 9.51 11.72 -7.28
CA ARG A 138 10.89 11.24 -7.13
C ARG A 138 11.26 11.01 -5.66
N ASP A 139 10.99 11.98 -4.80
CA ASP A 139 11.33 11.89 -3.37
C ASP A 139 10.59 10.72 -2.68
N ALA A 140 9.34 10.48 -3.09
CA ALA A 140 8.56 9.34 -2.60
C ALA A 140 9.13 8.00 -3.10
N ASP A 141 9.60 7.94 -4.35
CA ASP A 141 10.24 6.75 -4.92
C ASP A 141 11.59 6.46 -4.26
N GLU A 142 12.40 7.48 -4.01
CA GLU A 142 13.67 7.37 -3.30
C GLU A 142 13.47 6.88 -1.87
N TRP A 143 12.49 7.46 -1.16
CA TRP A 143 12.10 7.01 0.17
C TRP A 143 11.66 5.54 0.16
N ALA A 144 10.79 5.16 -0.78
CA ALA A 144 10.31 3.78 -0.91
C ALA A 144 11.44 2.81 -1.25
N ALA A 145 12.38 3.20 -2.12
CA ALA A 145 13.56 2.41 -2.45
C ALA A 145 14.48 2.21 -1.23
N GLY A 146 14.74 3.28 -0.46
CA GLY A 146 15.52 3.21 0.78
C GLY A 146 14.89 2.28 1.81
N ARG A 147 13.56 2.34 1.98
CA ARG A 147 12.82 1.42 2.87
C ARG A 147 12.89 -0.03 2.41
N ARG A 148 12.76 -0.29 1.10
CA ARG A 148 12.91 -1.64 0.53
C ARG A 148 14.31 -2.19 0.78
N LYS A 149 15.36 -1.39 0.58
CA LYS A 149 16.75 -1.79 0.82
C LYS A 149 16.95 -2.20 2.29
N LYS A 150 16.56 -1.35 3.24
CA LYS A 150 16.65 -1.65 4.69
C LYS A 150 15.91 -2.93 5.07
N LEU A 151 14.76 -3.17 4.45
CA LEU A 151 13.96 -4.37 4.73
C LEU A 151 14.60 -5.64 4.16
N MET A 152 15.29 -5.55 3.01
CA MET A 152 16.07 -6.66 2.46
C MET A 152 17.30 -6.95 3.31
N GLU A 153 18.04 -5.92 3.74
CA GLU A 153 19.17 -6.05 4.67
C GLU A 153 18.75 -6.73 5.98
N ALA A 154 17.65 -6.29 6.60
CA ALA A 154 17.12 -6.92 7.82
C ALA A 154 16.73 -8.40 7.61
N ARG A 155 16.22 -8.75 6.43
CA ARG A 155 15.90 -10.14 6.08
C ARG A 155 17.15 -10.99 5.90
N GLU A 156 18.18 -10.44 5.27
CA GLU A 156 19.47 -11.11 5.10
C GLU A 156 20.16 -11.33 6.44
N GLU A 157 20.18 -10.32 7.32
CA GLU A 157 20.68 -10.45 8.69
C GLU A 157 19.94 -11.54 9.47
N THR A 158 18.60 -11.54 9.40
CA THR A 158 17.78 -12.55 10.08
C THR A 158 18.08 -13.95 9.54
N ARG A 159 18.21 -14.10 8.22
CA ARG A 159 18.57 -15.36 7.58
C ARG A 159 19.97 -15.82 7.99
N ASN A 160 20.94 -14.91 8.09
CA ASN A 160 22.30 -15.23 8.53
C ASN A 160 22.33 -15.63 10.01
N ARG A 161 21.57 -14.94 10.88
CA ARG A 161 21.44 -15.35 12.29
C ARG A 161 20.84 -16.76 12.42
N LEU A 162 19.82 -17.09 11.63
CA LEU A 162 19.23 -18.44 11.61
C LEU A 162 20.20 -19.50 11.10
N LYS A 163 21.02 -19.19 10.08
CA LYS A 163 22.08 -20.09 9.60
C LYS A 163 23.14 -20.33 10.68
N ASN A 164 23.64 -19.25 11.30
CA ASN A 164 24.64 -19.34 12.35
C ASN A 164 24.12 -20.07 13.59
N ALA A 165 22.84 -19.87 13.95
CA ALA A 165 22.18 -20.61 15.04
C ALA A 165 22.10 -22.11 14.73
N ARG A 166 21.78 -22.48 13.48
CA ARG A 166 21.75 -23.88 13.03
C ARG A 166 23.14 -24.52 12.99
N GLU A 167 24.18 -23.75 12.68
CA GLU A 167 25.58 -24.21 12.71
C GLU A 167 26.11 -24.36 14.14
N THR A 168 25.66 -23.51 15.07
CA THR A 168 26.01 -23.59 16.50
C THR A 168 25.18 -24.59 17.30
N GLU A 169 23.99 -24.99 16.82
CA GLU A 169 23.22 -26.12 17.36
C GLU A 169 23.95 -27.47 17.22
N GLY A 170 24.96 -27.56 16.35
CA GLY A 170 25.88 -28.69 16.24
C GLY A 170 27.23 -28.48 16.95
N TYR A 171 27.43 -27.34 17.62
CA TYR A 171 28.66 -27.03 18.36
C TYR A 171 28.42 -27.29 19.84
N ASP A 172 28.81 -28.47 20.29
CA ASP A 172 28.87 -28.82 21.71
C ASP A 172 30.22 -28.35 22.28
N PRO A 173 30.28 -27.26 23.07
CA PRO A 173 31.52 -26.80 23.67
C PRO A 173 32.08 -27.81 24.70
N ASP A 174 31.25 -28.69 25.26
CA ASP A 174 31.67 -29.70 26.24
C ASP A 174 32.37 -30.90 25.56
N ALA A 175 32.18 -31.09 24.25
CA ALA A 175 32.83 -32.17 23.48
C ALA A 175 34.31 -31.92 23.17
N MET A 176 34.79 -30.66 23.22
CA MET A 176 36.22 -30.35 23.00
C MET A 176 37.06 -30.35 24.28
N GLU A 177 36.50 -30.05 25.44
CA GLU A 177 37.26 -30.09 26.71
C GLU A 177 37.56 -31.54 27.15
N GLY A 178 36.74 -32.52 26.75
CA GLY A 178 36.98 -33.94 27.04
C GLY A 178 38.10 -34.60 26.22
N SER A 179 38.50 -34.02 25.09
CA SER A 179 39.51 -34.61 24.18
C SER A 179 40.94 -34.16 24.49
N ALA A 180 41.12 -32.97 25.08
CA ALA A 180 42.43 -32.48 25.49
C ALA A 180 42.91 -33.05 26.84
N GLY A 181 41.98 -33.45 27.72
CA GLY A 181 42.31 -33.95 29.06
C GLY A 181 42.74 -35.43 29.14
N GLU A 182 42.59 -36.20 28.07
CA GLU A 182 42.90 -37.64 28.06
C GLU A 182 44.30 -37.97 27.52
N ILE A 183 44.96 -37.02 26.84
CA ILE A 183 46.30 -37.23 26.26
C ILE A 183 47.43 -36.98 27.30
N GLU A 184 47.20 -36.20 28.35
CA GLU A 184 48.22 -35.93 29.38
C GLU A 184 48.31 -36.98 30.51
N ARG A 185 47.53 -38.07 30.47
CA ARG A 185 47.58 -39.14 31.50
C ARG A 185 48.32 -40.42 31.07
N ILE A 186 48.93 -40.47 29.88
CA ILE A 186 49.61 -41.67 29.35
C ILE A 186 51.09 -41.41 28.98
N THR A 187 51.77 -40.50 29.66
CA THR A 187 53.24 -40.37 29.56
C THR A 187 53.89 -40.20 30.91
#